data_AF-A0A7S2NQD2-F1
#
_entry.id   AF-A0A7S2NQD2-F1
#
_cell.length_a   1.000
_cell.length_b   1.000
_cell.length_c   1.000
_cell.angle_alpha   90.00
_cell.angle_beta   90.00
_cell.angle_gamma   90.00
#
_symmetry.space_group_name_H-M   'P 1'
#
loop_
_entity.id
_entity.type
_entity.pdbx_description
1 polymer ?
#
loop_
_entity_poly.entity_id
_entity_poly.type
_entity_poly.pdbx_seq_one_letter_code
_entity_poly.pdbx_strand_id
1 'polypeptide(L)'
;GGGGAAGGRAGRKGDKERRQAKESNRGGGDYAEWDEWSGWAGSDWKQEWSYGGGGQGQAFWSSGKDEWGQRQDDWSWEAEDGWNEEASEWDEYITVRDSTVRVDLSGAELGDADLKALTKHLDGFMQRLTEKDQSHYILNINLSGNSYITDAGVASHLVSFLNTWPECHRLKLYKNAIGDQALRALAPWVADGYVHELHLSDLFGKVTSDAVLYLLKEIHKRGNYPYGNGKAKSALWLRLEHNGIRDVEELISKAKSAGIAIAVLDRADLARVRPGSSNIKAGQKESTAINLVLFRLQDKKSKVRAVGAAVPPAAEDDP
;
A
#
# COMPACT_ATOMS: atom_id res chain seq x y z
N GLY A 1 35.79 -39.64 40.23
CA GLY A 1 34.87 -40.14 39.19
C GLY A 1 34.12 -38.96 38.64
N GLY A 2 34.43 -38.57 37.39
CA GLY A 2 33.81 -37.45 36.71
C GLY A 2 32.63 -37.90 35.86
N GLY A 3 31.53 -37.15 35.91
CA GLY A 3 30.37 -37.31 35.04
C GLY A 3 30.29 -36.12 34.09
N GLY A 4 30.57 -36.36 32.81
CA GLY A 4 30.47 -35.38 31.74
C GLY A 4 29.05 -35.27 31.19
N ALA A 5 28.60 -34.03 30.99
CA ALA A 5 27.37 -33.70 30.28
C ALA A 5 27.67 -33.57 28.77
N ALA A 6 26.95 -34.32 27.94
CA ALA A 6 26.97 -34.19 26.49
C ALA A 6 25.69 -33.49 26.02
N GLY A 7 25.82 -32.25 25.57
CA GLY A 7 24.77 -31.50 24.88
C GLY A 7 24.86 -31.71 23.37
N GLY A 8 23.82 -32.30 22.77
CA GLY A 8 23.67 -32.45 21.33
C GLY A 8 23.03 -31.20 20.71
N ARG A 9 23.78 -30.50 19.86
CA ARG A 9 23.31 -29.34 19.07
C ARG A 9 23.11 -29.79 17.62
N ALA A 10 21.89 -30.22 17.29
CA ALA A 10 21.48 -30.52 15.91
C ALA A 10 20.27 -29.64 15.57
N GLY A 11 20.44 -28.72 14.62
CA GLY A 11 19.34 -27.86 14.14
C GLY A 11 19.82 -26.52 13.61
N ARG A 12 20.47 -26.51 12.43
CA ARG A 12 20.70 -25.27 11.66
C ARG A 12 20.97 -25.48 10.16
N LYS A 13 20.70 -26.68 9.64
CA LYS A 13 20.96 -27.01 8.22
C LYS A 13 19.70 -26.99 7.34
N GLY A 14 18.49 -26.93 7.92
CA GLY A 14 17.22 -26.95 7.18
C GLY A 14 16.77 -25.62 6.57
N ASP A 15 17.21 -24.47 7.11
CA ASP A 15 16.71 -23.16 6.64
C ASP A 15 17.44 -22.63 5.39
N LYS A 16 18.65 -23.12 5.10
CA LYS A 16 19.40 -22.73 3.89
C LYS A 16 18.89 -23.43 2.63
N GLU A 17 18.46 -24.68 2.71
CA GLU A 17 17.92 -25.41 1.55
C GLU A 17 16.51 -24.90 1.17
N ARG A 18 15.73 -24.40 2.13
CA ARG A 18 14.47 -23.69 1.88
C ARG A 18 14.66 -22.33 1.19
N ARG A 19 15.85 -21.73 1.27
CA ARG A 19 16.22 -20.46 0.60
C ARG A 19 16.65 -20.65 -0.86
N GLN A 20 17.38 -21.70 -1.21
CA GLN A 20 17.75 -21.96 -2.61
C GLN A 20 16.55 -22.39 -3.48
N ALA A 21 15.56 -23.07 -2.90
CA ALA A 21 14.29 -23.35 -3.59
C ALA A 21 13.41 -22.09 -3.81
N LYS A 22 13.66 -20.99 -3.08
CA LYS A 22 12.93 -19.71 -3.24
C LYS A 22 13.49 -18.82 -4.35
N GLU A 23 14.77 -18.96 -4.71
CA GLU A 23 15.35 -18.23 -5.85
C GLU A 23 15.03 -18.89 -7.19
N SER A 24 14.93 -20.23 -7.25
CA SER A 24 14.57 -20.95 -8.47
C SER A 24 13.09 -20.93 -8.82
N ASN A 25 12.21 -20.59 -7.87
CA ASN A 25 10.76 -20.49 -8.09
C ASN A 25 10.28 -19.05 -8.42
N ARG A 26 11.22 -18.13 -8.70
CA ARG A 26 10.93 -16.79 -9.25
C ARG A 26 10.69 -16.79 -10.77
N GLY A 27 10.75 -17.95 -11.42
CA GLY A 27 10.48 -18.11 -12.85
C GLY A 27 9.31 -19.06 -13.12
N GLY A 28 8.23 -18.55 -13.70
CA GLY A 28 7.25 -19.36 -14.43
C GLY A 28 6.02 -19.80 -13.66
N GLY A 29 5.04 -18.90 -13.55
CA GLY A 29 3.66 -19.26 -13.27
C GLY A 29 2.73 -18.15 -13.72
N ASP A 30 2.34 -18.15 -15.00
CA ASP A 30 1.18 -17.47 -15.60
C ASP A 30 0.62 -16.21 -14.90
N TYR A 31 1.50 -15.23 -14.62
CA TYR A 31 1.11 -13.87 -14.24
C TYR A 31 1.17 -12.89 -15.44
N ALA A 32 1.38 -13.39 -16.66
CA ALA A 32 1.63 -12.57 -17.85
C ALA A 32 0.41 -11.77 -18.35
N GLU A 33 -0.82 -12.12 -17.96
CA GLU A 33 -2.02 -11.35 -18.33
C GLU A 33 -2.34 -10.21 -17.34
N TRP A 34 -1.69 -10.21 -16.17
CA TRP A 34 -1.93 -9.20 -15.12
C TRP A 34 -1.09 -7.93 -15.32
N ASP A 35 -0.12 -7.96 -16.23
CA ASP A 35 0.81 -6.85 -16.49
C ASP A 35 0.28 -5.76 -17.43
N GLU A 36 -0.83 -6.02 -18.14
CA GLU A 36 -1.46 -5.02 -19.02
C GLU A 36 -2.11 -3.85 -18.23
N TRP A 37 -2.40 -4.03 -16.95
CA TRP A 37 -2.99 -3.00 -16.08
C TRP A 37 -1.96 -2.36 -15.14
N SER A 38 -0.84 -3.03 -14.87
CA SER A 38 0.36 -2.38 -14.32
C SER A 38 1.07 -1.52 -15.36
N GLY A 39 0.85 -1.69 -16.67
CA GLY A 39 1.44 -0.86 -17.73
C GLY A 39 1.19 0.66 -17.61
N TRP A 40 0.15 1.10 -16.88
CA TRP A 40 -0.08 2.52 -16.54
C TRP A 40 0.36 2.90 -15.11
N ALA A 41 0.56 1.91 -14.24
CA ALA A 41 1.11 2.07 -12.89
C ALA A 41 2.65 1.87 -12.84
N GLY A 42 3.24 1.38 -13.94
CA GLY A 42 4.65 1.06 -14.16
C GLY A 42 5.35 2.03 -15.12
N SER A 43 4.66 3.05 -15.63
CA SER A 43 5.31 4.21 -16.23
C SER A 43 5.93 5.06 -15.12
N ASP A 44 7.18 4.75 -14.81
CA ASP A 44 8.22 5.69 -14.41
C ASP A 44 7.73 6.97 -13.71
N TRP A 45 7.36 6.84 -12.43
CA TRP A 45 6.99 7.96 -11.56
C TRP A 45 8.21 8.59 -10.88
N LYS A 46 9.41 8.43 -11.45
CA LYS A 46 10.67 9.10 -11.03
C LYS A 46 10.64 10.64 -11.23
N GLN A 47 9.53 11.31 -10.96
CA GLN A 47 9.53 12.74 -10.71
C GLN A 47 9.77 12.99 -9.24
N GLU A 48 11.06 13.03 -8.94
CA GLU A 48 11.75 13.94 -8.03
C GLU A 48 10.83 14.98 -7.36
N TRP A 49 10.43 14.71 -6.11
CA TRP A 49 10.05 15.76 -5.18
C TRP A 49 11.32 16.47 -4.71
N SER A 50 11.88 17.32 -5.56
CA SER A 50 12.83 18.32 -5.09
C SER A 50 12.04 19.39 -4.33
N TYR A 51 12.26 19.48 -3.02
CA TYR A 51 12.00 20.70 -2.26
C TYR A 51 13.03 21.76 -2.72
N GLY A 52 12.86 22.25 -3.95
CA GLY A 52 13.68 23.28 -4.55
C GLY A 52 13.12 24.66 -4.23
N GLY A 53 13.88 25.45 -3.46
CA GLY A 53 13.71 26.89 -3.33
C GLY A 53 13.70 27.60 -4.69
N GLY A 54 13.11 28.78 -4.70
CA GLY A 54 12.66 29.50 -5.89
C GLY A 54 13.70 29.69 -7.01
N GLY A 55 13.18 29.68 -8.23
CA GLY A 55 13.92 30.09 -9.43
C GLY A 55 13.00 30.05 -10.64
N GLN A 56 12.64 31.21 -11.18
CA GLN A 56 11.94 31.36 -12.45
C GLN A 56 12.81 30.84 -13.60
N GLY A 57 12.26 30.04 -14.51
CA GLY A 57 12.94 29.64 -15.73
C GLY A 57 12.01 28.92 -16.70
N GLN A 58 11.90 29.46 -17.92
CA GLN A 58 11.02 29.03 -18.99
C GLN A 58 11.34 27.63 -19.54
N ALA A 59 10.31 26.96 -20.04
CA ALA A 59 10.36 25.67 -20.71
C ALA A 59 11.13 25.71 -22.04
N PHE A 60 12.05 24.75 -22.22
CA PHE A 60 12.59 24.35 -23.52
C PHE A 60 12.51 22.83 -23.62
N TRP A 61 11.61 22.32 -24.47
CA TRP A 61 11.49 20.89 -24.75
C TRP A 61 12.49 20.51 -25.83
N SER A 62 13.42 19.61 -25.51
CA SER A 62 14.17 18.86 -26.51
C SER A 62 14.08 17.38 -26.19
N SER A 63 13.61 16.64 -27.18
CA SER A 63 13.43 15.19 -27.19
C SER A 63 14.80 14.52 -27.20
N GLY A 64 15.12 13.83 -26.10
CA GLY A 64 16.27 12.93 -25.98
C GLY A 64 15.76 11.57 -25.54
N LYS A 65 16.02 10.56 -26.37
CA LYS A 65 15.55 9.19 -26.24
C LYS A 65 16.78 8.36 -25.90
N ASP A 66 17.17 8.31 -24.63
CA ASP A 66 18.35 7.58 -24.16
C ASP A 66 17.93 6.67 -22.98
N GLU A 67 17.93 5.35 -23.17
CA GLU A 67 19.00 4.45 -22.70
C GLU A 67 19.13 4.39 -21.16
N TRP A 68 18.22 3.66 -20.51
CA TRP A 68 18.34 3.20 -19.11
C TRP A 68 18.88 1.77 -19.01
N GLY A 69 19.59 1.30 -20.04
CA GLY A 69 20.35 0.06 -19.97
C GLY A 69 21.69 0.30 -19.29
N GLN A 70 21.84 -0.21 -18.07
CA GLN A 70 23.14 -0.42 -17.42
C GLN A 70 23.92 0.85 -17.03
N ARG A 71 23.44 1.55 -16.00
CA ARG A 71 24.34 2.35 -15.14
C ARG A 71 24.30 1.82 -13.72
N GLN A 72 25.22 0.89 -13.47
CA GLN A 72 25.61 0.42 -12.16
C GLN A 72 26.47 1.53 -11.54
N ASP A 73 25.83 2.64 -11.19
CA ASP A 73 26.52 3.73 -10.49
C ASP A 73 26.85 3.27 -9.06
N ASP A 74 28.05 3.67 -8.65
CA ASP A 74 28.84 3.28 -7.50
C ASP A 74 28.22 3.79 -6.18
N TRP A 75 27.40 2.95 -5.53
CA TRP A 75 26.77 3.24 -4.24
C TRP A 75 27.70 2.90 -3.07
N SER A 76 28.81 3.64 -2.96
CA SER A 76 29.62 3.66 -1.75
C SER A 76 28.99 4.60 -0.73
N TRP A 77 27.98 4.12 0.00
CA TRP A 77 27.72 4.68 1.33
C TRP A 77 28.90 4.26 2.20
N GLU A 78 29.79 5.20 2.53
CA GLU A 78 30.67 5.06 3.68
C GLU A 78 29.74 4.93 4.89
N ALA A 79 29.39 3.68 5.20
CA ALA A 79 28.61 3.33 6.36
C ALA A 79 29.48 3.70 7.55
N GLU A 80 29.21 4.85 8.16
CA GLU A 80 29.78 5.20 9.45
C GLU A 80 29.50 4.02 10.41
N ASP A 81 30.60 3.39 10.80
CA ASP A 81 30.68 2.14 11.54
C ASP A 81 29.94 2.23 12.88
N GLY A 82 28.73 1.67 12.94
CA GLY A 82 27.98 1.60 14.19
C GLY A 82 26.72 0.72 14.21
N TRP A 83 26.25 0.22 13.07
CA TRP A 83 24.99 -0.54 12.98
C TRP A 83 25.20 -2.06 12.97
N ASN A 84 26.03 -2.58 13.87
CA ASN A 84 26.31 -4.03 13.95
C ASN A 84 25.52 -4.73 15.07
N GLU A 85 24.28 -4.31 15.31
CA GLU A 85 23.24 -5.21 15.83
C GLU A 85 22.70 -5.96 14.60
N GLU A 86 22.66 -7.29 14.66
CA GLU A 86 22.26 -8.16 13.55
C GLU A 86 21.08 -7.57 12.77
N ALA A 87 21.35 -7.08 11.55
CA ALA A 87 20.35 -6.42 10.72
C ALA A 87 19.10 -7.30 10.65
N SER A 88 17.97 -6.70 10.99
CA SER A 88 16.68 -7.40 11.02
C SER A 88 16.32 -7.80 9.59
N GLU A 89 15.65 -8.94 9.42
CA GLU A 89 15.16 -9.35 8.10
C GLU A 89 14.18 -8.34 7.49
N TRP A 90 13.59 -7.46 8.31
CA TRP A 90 12.71 -6.39 7.85
C TRP A 90 13.46 -5.24 7.17
N ASP A 91 14.73 -5.03 7.50
CA ASP A 91 15.50 -3.88 7.03
C ASP A 91 15.69 -3.89 5.51
N GLU A 92 15.68 -5.08 4.87
CA GLU A 92 15.77 -5.20 3.42
C GLU A 92 14.54 -4.65 2.68
N TYR A 93 13.41 -4.48 3.38
CA TYR A 93 12.16 -3.93 2.83
C TYR A 93 11.96 -2.45 3.14
N ILE A 94 12.90 -1.84 3.89
CA ILE A 94 12.84 -0.45 4.32
C ILE A 94 13.86 0.35 3.51
N THR A 95 13.38 1.40 2.84
CA THR A 95 14.24 2.35 2.14
C THR A 95 13.99 3.74 2.72
N VAL A 96 15.07 4.42 3.09
CA VAL A 96 15.01 5.81 3.56
C VAL A 96 15.67 6.70 2.52
N ARG A 97 14.95 7.75 2.13
CA ARG A 97 15.48 8.81 1.27
C ARG A 97 14.96 10.14 1.78
N ASP A 98 15.89 11.05 2.09
CA ASP A 98 15.57 12.32 2.75
C ASP A 98 14.75 12.03 4.03
N SER A 99 13.61 12.68 4.22
CA SER A 99 12.68 12.38 5.33
C SER A 99 11.65 11.29 5.01
N THR A 100 11.77 10.61 3.87
CA THR A 100 10.77 9.63 3.42
C THR A 100 11.21 8.20 3.75
N VAL A 101 10.40 7.53 4.56
CA VAL A 101 10.53 6.11 4.86
C VAL A 101 9.54 5.35 3.98
N ARG A 102 10.06 4.43 3.18
CA ARG A 102 9.24 3.53 2.35
C ARG A 102 9.43 2.10 2.81
N VAL A 103 8.31 1.43 3.06
CA VAL A 103 8.22 0.02 3.41
C VAL A 103 7.48 -0.72 2.30
N ASP A 104 8.12 -1.70 1.65
CA ASP A 104 7.52 -2.44 0.53
C ASP A 104 7.56 -3.95 0.76
N LEU A 105 6.43 -4.50 1.19
CA LEU A 105 6.23 -5.93 1.51
C LEU A 105 5.05 -6.49 0.72
N SER A 106 4.91 -6.04 -0.54
CA SER A 106 3.84 -6.53 -1.41
C SER A 106 4.02 -8.00 -1.76
N GLY A 107 2.98 -8.81 -1.59
CA GLY A 107 2.99 -10.22 -1.94
C GLY A 107 3.99 -11.07 -1.15
N ALA A 108 4.40 -10.61 0.04
CA ALA A 108 5.34 -11.31 0.92
C ALA A 108 4.68 -12.44 1.74
N GLU A 109 3.42 -12.78 1.44
CA GLU A 109 2.62 -13.81 2.11
C GLU A 109 2.44 -13.58 3.62
N LEU A 110 2.45 -12.31 4.05
CA LEU A 110 2.34 -11.93 5.46
C LEU A 110 0.98 -12.29 6.05
N GLY A 111 0.96 -12.77 7.29
CA GLY A 111 -0.22 -12.89 8.13
C GLY A 111 -0.25 -11.88 9.27
N ASP A 112 -1.28 -11.95 10.12
CA ASP A 112 -1.46 -11.05 11.26
C ASP A 112 -0.30 -11.11 12.28
N ALA A 113 0.31 -12.29 12.46
CA ALA A 113 1.47 -12.47 13.34
C ALA A 113 2.72 -11.76 12.79
N ASP A 114 2.94 -11.83 11.47
CA ASP A 114 4.03 -11.11 10.81
C ASP A 114 3.79 -9.61 10.86
N LEU A 115 2.53 -9.18 10.65
CA LEU A 115 2.16 -7.78 10.77
C LEU A 115 2.45 -7.23 12.18
N LYS A 116 2.22 -8.02 13.24
CA LYS A 116 2.61 -7.66 14.62
C LYS A 116 4.12 -7.51 14.79
N ALA A 117 4.90 -8.45 14.24
CA ALA A 117 6.36 -8.41 14.32
C ALA A 117 6.92 -7.21 13.54
N LEU A 118 6.40 -6.98 12.33
CA LEU A 118 6.73 -5.86 11.48
C LEU A 118 6.43 -4.52 12.15
N THR A 119 5.22 -4.31 12.68
CA THR A 119 4.89 -3.02 13.30
C THR A 119 5.73 -2.75 14.53
N LYS A 120 6.10 -3.77 15.31
CA LYS A 120 7.06 -3.63 16.42
C LYS A 120 8.46 -3.25 15.93
N HIS A 121 8.93 -3.85 14.84
CA HIS A 121 10.22 -3.50 14.24
C HIS A 121 10.22 -2.05 13.73
N LEU A 122 9.19 -1.69 12.97
CA LEU A 122 9.01 -0.34 12.44
C LEU A 122 8.90 0.69 13.57
N ASP A 123 8.23 0.38 14.67
CA ASP A 123 8.13 1.28 15.82
C ASP A 123 9.51 1.66 16.37
N GLY A 124 10.36 0.66 16.64
CA GLY A 124 11.72 0.89 17.09
C GLY A 124 12.59 1.60 16.03
N PHE A 125 12.37 1.29 14.74
CA PHE A 125 13.05 1.97 13.64
C PHE A 125 12.68 3.46 13.58
N MET A 126 11.39 3.78 13.61
CA MET A 126 10.88 5.15 13.55
C MET A 126 11.30 5.96 14.78
N GLN A 127 11.31 5.35 15.96
CA GLN A 127 11.83 5.97 17.17
C GLN A 127 13.28 6.41 17.00
N ARG A 128 14.17 5.53 16.55
CA ARG A 128 15.58 5.88 16.30
C ARG A 128 15.74 6.93 15.22
N LEU A 129 14.94 6.85 14.14
CA LEU A 129 14.99 7.82 13.05
C LEU A 129 14.66 9.24 13.55
N THR A 130 13.59 9.36 14.32
CA THR A 130 13.12 10.65 14.88
C THR A 130 14.02 11.21 15.98
N GLU A 131 14.73 10.35 16.72
CA GLU A 131 15.73 10.76 17.71
C GLU A 131 17.00 11.34 17.05
N LYS A 132 17.40 10.81 15.88
CA LYS A 132 18.66 11.21 15.23
C LYS A 132 18.55 12.48 14.41
N ASP A 133 17.54 12.58 13.54
CA ASP A 133 17.75 13.36 12.30
C ASP A 133 16.61 14.31 11.92
N GLN A 134 15.62 14.54 12.80
CA GLN A 134 14.56 15.58 12.78
C GLN A 134 13.18 15.00 13.14
N SER A 135 12.32 15.84 13.73
CA SER A 135 10.94 15.53 14.09
C SER A 135 9.99 15.31 12.90
N HIS A 136 10.50 15.34 11.66
CA HIS A 136 9.69 15.28 10.46
C HIS A 136 10.04 14.05 9.64
N TYR A 137 9.03 13.23 9.36
CA TYR A 137 9.14 12.05 8.52
C TYR A 137 7.89 11.93 7.65
N ILE A 138 8.01 11.18 6.56
CA ILE A 138 6.90 10.79 5.69
C ILE A 138 6.95 9.28 5.53
N LEU A 139 5.88 8.60 5.90
CA LEU A 139 5.79 7.15 5.80
C LEU A 139 4.95 6.71 4.59
N ASN A 140 5.49 5.77 3.82
CA ASN A 140 4.81 5.14 2.70
C ASN A 140 4.86 3.62 2.87
N ILE A 141 3.73 2.98 3.14
CA ILE A 141 3.63 1.54 3.40
C ILE A 141 2.87 0.83 2.28
N ASN A 142 3.49 -0.22 1.75
CA ASN A 142 2.86 -1.15 0.82
C ASN A 142 2.80 -2.57 1.40
N LEU A 143 1.61 -2.98 1.82
CA LEU A 143 1.31 -4.34 2.32
C LEU A 143 0.30 -5.06 1.40
N SER A 144 0.23 -4.67 0.14
CA SER A 144 -0.74 -5.24 -0.79
C SER A 144 -0.45 -6.69 -1.15
N GLY A 145 -1.49 -7.48 -1.42
CA GLY A 145 -1.34 -8.87 -1.86
C GLY A 145 -0.96 -9.86 -0.77
N ASN A 146 -1.10 -9.52 0.51
CA ASN A 146 -0.86 -10.43 1.64
C ASN A 146 -2.18 -11.02 2.12
N SER A 147 -2.68 -12.06 1.44
CA SER A 147 -4.02 -12.61 1.69
C SER A 147 -4.27 -13.15 3.10
N TYR A 148 -3.24 -13.28 3.94
CA TYR A 148 -3.35 -13.72 5.33
C TYR A 148 -3.42 -12.55 6.33
N ILE A 149 -3.28 -11.29 5.89
CA ILE A 149 -3.60 -10.11 6.69
C ILE A 149 -5.13 -9.97 6.73
N THR A 150 -5.68 -10.01 7.94
CA THR A 150 -7.13 -9.97 8.18
C THR A 150 -7.56 -8.68 8.88
N ASP A 151 -8.87 -8.53 9.09
CA ASP A 151 -9.45 -7.47 9.89
C ASP A 151 -8.81 -7.36 11.29
N ALA A 152 -8.50 -8.50 11.92
CA ALA A 152 -7.94 -8.56 13.27
C ALA A 152 -6.52 -8.00 13.30
N GLY A 153 -5.66 -8.37 12.33
CA GLY A 153 -4.30 -7.84 12.23
C GLY A 153 -4.28 -6.34 11.98
N VAL A 154 -5.13 -5.84 11.07
CA VAL A 154 -5.23 -4.40 10.81
C VAL A 154 -5.68 -3.65 12.07
N ALA A 155 -6.77 -4.08 12.69
CA ALA A 155 -7.33 -3.40 13.85
C ALA A 155 -6.41 -3.45 15.08
N SER A 156 -5.72 -4.58 15.31
CA SER A 156 -4.92 -4.81 16.52
C SER A 156 -3.48 -4.31 16.41
N HIS A 157 -2.91 -4.26 15.20
CA HIS A 157 -1.48 -4.00 15.01
C HIS A 157 -1.23 -2.79 14.14
N LEU A 158 -1.77 -2.76 12.92
CA LEU A 158 -1.49 -1.68 11.97
C LEU A 158 -2.07 -0.35 12.45
N VAL A 159 -3.33 -0.32 12.91
CA VAL A 159 -3.96 0.92 13.41
C VAL A 159 -3.22 1.47 14.63
N SER A 160 -2.80 0.61 15.57
CA SER A 160 -2.02 1.05 16.73
C SER A 160 -0.69 1.70 16.33
N PHE A 161 -0.01 1.10 15.35
CA PHE A 161 1.23 1.65 14.81
C PHE A 161 0.99 2.98 14.10
N LEU A 162 -0.05 3.08 13.27
CA LEU A 162 -0.41 4.31 12.56
C LEU A 162 -0.84 5.45 13.51
N ASN A 163 -1.43 5.15 14.66
CA ASN A 163 -1.73 6.18 15.67
C ASN A 163 -0.47 6.70 16.38
N THR A 164 0.57 5.87 16.47
CA THR A 164 1.86 6.26 17.05
C THR A 164 2.69 7.04 16.03
N TRP A 165 2.63 6.63 14.76
CA TRP A 165 3.35 7.23 13.63
C TRP A 165 2.37 7.75 12.57
N PRO A 166 1.66 8.86 12.84
CA PRO A 166 0.52 9.33 12.04
C PRO A 166 0.83 9.74 10.61
N GLU A 167 2.02 10.29 10.33
CA GLU A 167 2.44 10.86 9.03
C GLU A 167 2.67 9.81 7.92
N CYS A 168 1.72 8.91 7.72
CA CYS A 168 1.69 7.92 6.65
C CYS A 168 0.86 8.43 5.47
N HIS A 169 1.54 9.09 4.52
CA HIS A 169 0.92 9.70 3.34
C HIS A 169 0.36 8.66 2.37
N ARG A 170 0.93 7.46 2.32
CA ARG A 170 0.50 6.41 1.39
C ARG A 170 0.39 5.06 2.08
N LEU A 171 -0.82 4.51 2.06
CA LEU A 171 -1.09 3.17 2.58
C LEU A 171 -1.76 2.30 1.51
N LYS A 172 -1.10 1.18 1.16
CA LYS A 172 -1.65 0.19 0.22
C LYS A 172 -1.96 -1.12 0.92
N LEU A 173 -3.25 -1.49 0.91
CA LEU A 173 -3.79 -2.71 1.50
C LEU A 173 -4.69 -3.49 0.51
N TYR A 174 -4.59 -3.24 -0.80
CA TYR A 174 -5.38 -3.98 -1.79
C TYR A 174 -4.99 -5.48 -1.84
N LYS A 175 -5.94 -6.36 -2.20
CA LYS A 175 -5.75 -7.83 -2.23
C LYS A 175 -5.36 -8.47 -0.88
N ASN A 176 -5.84 -7.94 0.24
CA ASN A 176 -5.75 -8.56 1.57
C ASN A 176 -7.11 -9.15 2.00
N ALA A 177 -7.14 -9.99 3.05
CA ALA A 177 -8.37 -10.58 3.60
C ALA A 177 -9.07 -9.68 4.63
N ILE A 178 -9.14 -8.38 4.33
CA ILE A 178 -9.76 -7.34 5.16
C ILE A 178 -11.15 -6.97 4.62
N GLY A 179 -12.02 -6.47 5.48
CA GLY A 179 -13.41 -6.11 5.20
C GLY A 179 -13.91 -4.99 6.10
N ASP A 180 -15.20 -5.05 6.45
CA ASP A 180 -15.90 -4.01 7.20
C ASP A 180 -15.22 -3.62 8.52
N GLN A 181 -14.63 -4.58 9.25
CA GLN A 181 -14.01 -4.29 10.54
C GLN A 181 -12.72 -3.49 10.38
N ALA A 182 -11.84 -3.85 9.44
CA ALA A 182 -10.64 -3.06 9.14
C ALA A 182 -11.01 -1.65 8.65
N LEU A 183 -12.01 -1.51 7.77
CA LEU A 183 -12.48 -0.20 7.29
C LEU A 183 -12.93 0.69 8.46
N ARG A 184 -13.69 0.13 9.40
CA ARG A 184 -14.13 0.84 10.60
C ARG A 184 -12.97 1.18 11.54
N ALA A 185 -12.01 0.27 11.70
CA ALA A 185 -10.84 0.48 12.55
C ALA A 185 -9.89 1.54 11.98
N LEU A 186 -9.72 1.60 10.65
CA LEU A 186 -8.90 2.60 9.97
C LEU A 186 -9.55 3.98 9.94
N ALA A 187 -10.89 4.06 9.97
CA ALA A 187 -11.62 5.30 9.73
C ALA A 187 -11.19 6.50 10.60
N PRO A 188 -10.99 6.36 11.93
CA PRO A 188 -10.53 7.48 12.77
C PRO A 188 -9.16 8.01 12.33
N TRP A 189 -8.19 7.12 12.09
CA TRP A 189 -6.85 7.51 11.64
C TRP A 189 -6.88 8.15 10.24
N VAL A 190 -7.65 7.59 9.30
CA VAL A 190 -7.80 8.19 7.96
C VAL A 190 -8.39 9.59 8.08
N ALA A 191 -9.39 9.76 8.94
CA ALA A 191 -10.07 11.04 9.16
C ALA A 191 -9.14 12.12 9.74
N ASP A 192 -8.06 11.74 10.41
CA ASP A 192 -7.08 12.69 10.96
C ASP A 192 -6.29 13.46 9.89
N GLY A 193 -6.37 13.07 8.61
CA GLY A 193 -5.89 13.92 7.50
C GLY A 193 -4.47 13.66 7.03
N TYR A 194 -3.76 12.73 7.66
CA TYR A 194 -2.37 12.41 7.33
C TYR A 194 -2.22 11.61 6.03
N VAL A 195 -3.22 10.80 5.68
CA VAL A 195 -3.14 9.94 4.50
C VAL A 195 -3.58 10.70 3.25
N HIS A 196 -2.74 10.67 2.22
CA HIS A 196 -3.01 11.30 0.93
C HIS A 196 -3.54 10.28 -0.09
N GLU A 197 -3.04 9.04 -0.02
CA GLU A 197 -3.41 7.92 -0.87
C GLU A 197 -3.73 6.67 -0.04
N LEU A 198 -4.96 6.18 -0.14
CA LEU A 198 -5.41 4.95 0.51
C LEU A 198 -5.94 3.96 -0.53
N HIS A 199 -5.28 2.81 -0.63
CA HIS A 199 -5.66 1.75 -1.57
C HIS A 199 -6.29 0.56 -0.83
N LEU A 200 -7.60 0.40 -1.01
CA LEU A 200 -8.45 -0.64 -0.40
C LEU A 200 -9.27 -1.37 -1.48
N SER A 201 -8.71 -1.59 -2.67
CA SER A 201 -9.38 -2.31 -3.77
C SER A 201 -9.19 -3.83 -3.66
N ASP A 202 -10.04 -4.59 -4.37
CA ASP A 202 -9.88 -6.04 -4.53
C ASP A 202 -9.76 -6.81 -3.20
N LEU A 203 -10.50 -6.39 -2.17
CA LEU A 203 -10.41 -7.01 -0.85
C LEU A 203 -11.12 -8.36 -0.84
N PHE A 204 -10.54 -9.33 -0.12
CA PHE A 204 -11.11 -10.68 0.01
C PHE A 204 -12.09 -10.81 1.19
N GLY A 205 -12.10 -9.83 2.12
CA GLY A 205 -13.12 -9.75 3.15
C GLY A 205 -14.45 -9.17 2.65
N LYS A 206 -15.46 -9.20 3.50
CA LYS A 206 -16.78 -8.61 3.19
C LYS A 206 -16.71 -7.10 3.36
N VAL A 207 -16.97 -6.37 2.28
CA VAL A 207 -17.09 -4.91 2.27
C VAL A 207 -18.53 -4.53 1.94
N THR A 208 -19.19 -3.80 2.82
CA THR A 208 -20.58 -3.35 2.68
C THR A 208 -20.66 -1.84 2.43
N SER A 209 -21.78 -1.42 1.84
CA SER A 209 -22.09 0.00 1.66
C SER A 209 -22.06 0.78 2.98
N ASP A 210 -22.49 0.16 4.08
CA ASP A 210 -22.54 0.80 5.40
C ASP A 210 -21.16 1.03 5.99
N ALA A 211 -20.21 0.11 5.80
CA ALA A 211 -18.84 0.30 6.26
C ALA A 211 -18.12 1.40 5.47
N VAL A 212 -18.32 1.45 4.16
CA VAL A 212 -17.79 2.53 3.32
C VAL A 212 -18.42 3.87 3.70
N LEU A 213 -19.75 3.94 3.85
CA LEU A 213 -20.43 5.16 4.27
C LEU A 213 -19.99 5.61 5.66
N TYR A 214 -19.72 4.68 6.58
CA TYR A 214 -19.15 4.99 7.90
C TYR A 214 -17.77 5.66 7.77
N LEU A 215 -16.86 5.08 6.97
CA LEU A 215 -15.55 5.67 6.69
C LEU A 215 -15.69 7.10 6.14
N LEU A 216 -16.55 7.31 5.14
CA LEU A 216 -16.76 8.64 4.54
C LEU A 216 -17.33 9.64 5.54
N LYS A 217 -18.25 9.21 6.42
CA LYS A 217 -18.83 10.06 7.47
C LYS A 217 -17.80 10.47 8.52
N GLU A 218 -16.93 9.57 8.95
CA GLU A 218 -15.86 9.91 9.90
C GLU A 218 -14.88 10.92 9.29
N ILE A 219 -14.46 10.72 8.03
CA ILE A 219 -13.62 11.68 7.29
C ILE A 219 -14.29 13.06 7.23
N HIS A 220 -15.56 13.10 6.84
CA HIS A 220 -16.33 14.35 6.76
C HIS A 220 -16.45 15.06 8.11
N LYS A 221 -16.82 14.30 9.15
CA LYS A 221 -17.03 14.81 10.51
C LYS A 221 -15.75 15.45 11.08
N ARG A 222 -14.58 14.88 10.79
CA ARG A 222 -13.29 15.41 11.26
C ARG A 222 -12.89 16.68 10.51
N GLY A 223 -13.22 16.79 9.23
CA GLY A 223 -13.04 18.02 8.45
C GLY A 223 -11.60 18.31 8.04
N ASN A 224 -10.68 17.35 8.14
CA ASN A 224 -9.28 17.52 7.76
C ASN A 224 -9.02 17.38 6.25
N TYR A 225 -10.06 17.07 5.47
CA TYR A 225 -10.01 17.03 4.01
C TYR A 225 -10.88 18.12 3.38
N PRO A 226 -10.44 18.74 2.27
CA PRO A 226 -9.14 18.54 1.61
C PRO A 226 -7.95 18.95 2.49
N TYR A 227 -6.87 18.17 2.47
CA TYR A 227 -5.65 18.45 3.23
C TYR A 227 -4.84 19.53 2.52
N GLY A 228 -3.98 20.23 3.26
CA GLY A 228 -3.06 21.22 2.71
C GLY A 228 -1.68 20.59 2.44
N ASN A 229 -1.15 20.75 1.23
CA ASN A 229 0.21 20.28 0.88
C ASN A 229 1.22 21.44 0.71
N GLY A 230 0.98 22.56 1.40
CA GLY A 230 1.77 23.80 1.28
C GLY A 230 1.51 24.61 0.01
N LYS A 231 1.12 23.97 -1.10
CA LYS A 231 0.83 24.65 -2.38
C LYS A 231 -0.67 24.88 -2.59
N ALA A 232 -1.48 23.88 -2.26
CA ALA A 232 -2.92 23.91 -2.47
C ALA A 232 -3.66 22.97 -1.53
N LYS A 233 -4.99 23.04 -1.58
CA LYS A 233 -5.88 22.06 -0.98
C LYS A 233 -6.05 20.87 -1.94
N SER A 234 -5.91 19.67 -1.41
CA SER A 234 -5.93 18.42 -2.16
C SER A 234 -6.87 17.40 -1.50
N ALA A 235 -7.61 16.66 -2.33
CA ALA A 235 -8.54 15.65 -1.85
C ALA A 235 -7.81 14.36 -1.46
N LEU A 236 -8.38 13.59 -0.52
CA LEU A 236 -7.97 12.20 -0.26
C LEU A 236 -8.16 11.38 -1.54
N TRP A 237 -7.14 10.62 -1.93
CA TRP A 237 -7.24 9.65 -3.02
C TRP A 237 -7.62 8.27 -2.48
N LEU A 238 -8.89 7.89 -2.62
CA LEU A 238 -9.44 6.68 -2.03
C LEU A 238 -9.85 5.68 -3.12
N ARG A 239 -9.16 4.52 -3.15
CA ARG A 239 -9.47 3.40 -4.05
C ARG A 239 -10.20 2.29 -3.30
N LEU A 240 -11.40 1.95 -3.78
CA LEU A 240 -12.32 1.00 -3.17
C LEU A 240 -13.03 0.14 -4.24
N GLU A 241 -12.49 0.09 -5.45
CA GLU A 241 -13.02 -0.70 -6.56
C GLU A 241 -12.90 -2.22 -6.32
N HIS A 242 -13.75 -2.98 -6.99
CA HIS A 242 -13.75 -4.45 -7.05
C HIS A 242 -14.05 -5.13 -5.71
N ASN A 243 -14.77 -4.43 -4.83
CA ASN A 243 -15.15 -4.94 -3.50
C ASN A 243 -16.56 -5.56 -3.46
N GLY A 244 -17.32 -5.50 -4.56
CA GLY A 244 -18.64 -6.13 -4.68
C GLY A 244 -19.78 -5.32 -4.07
N ILE A 245 -19.65 -3.99 -4.00
CA ILE A 245 -20.72 -3.09 -3.54
C ILE A 245 -21.80 -3.02 -4.64
N ARG A 246 -23.04 -3.43 -4.32
CA ARG A 246 -24.13 -3.54 -5.32
C ARG A 246 -24.74 -2.19 -5.68
N ASP A 247 -25.11 -1.40 -4.68
CA ASP A 247 -25.89 -0.16 -4.87
C ASP A 247 -24.99 1.08 -4.80
N VAL A 248 -24.01 1.16 -5.72
CA VAL A 248 -22.96 2.20 -5.72
C VAL A 248 -23.54 3.60 -5.78
N GLU A 249 -24.49 3.84 -6.68
CA GLU A 249 -25.10 5.17 -6.85
C GLU A 249 -25.96 5.57 -5.66
N GLU A 250 -26.62 4.61 -4.99
CA GLU A 250 -27.35 4.88 -3.75
C GLU A 250 -26.40 5.30 -2.63
N LEU A 251 -25.24 4.63 -2.50
CA LEU A 251 -24.20 5.00 -1.55
C LEU A 251 -23.65 6.41 -1.83
N ILE A 252 -23.31 6.70 -3.09
CA ILE A 252 -22.83 8.04 -3.50
C ILE A 252 -23.88 9.10 -3.17
N SER A 253 -25.16 8.83 -3.47
CA SER A 253 -26.28 9.73 -3.16
C SER A 253 -26.40 9.98 -1.65
N LYS A 254 -26.36 8.92 -0.83
CA LYS A 254 -26.38 9.00 0.64
C LYS A 254 -25.20 9.80 1.21
N ALA A 255 -24.01 9.64 0.64
CA ALA A 255 -22.84 10.39 1.05
C ALA A 255 -23.00 11.89 0.73
N LYS A 256 -23.45 12.22 -0.48
CA LYS A 256 -23.72 13.62 -0.88
C LYS A 256 -24.85 14.26 -0.07
N SER A 257 -25.94 13.53 0.19
CA SER A 257 -27.05 14.03 1.02
C SER A 257 -26.63 14.26 2.47
N ALA A 258 -25.58 13.58 2.94
CA ALA A 258 -24.95 13.82 4.24
C ALA A 258 -23.95 14.98 4.23
N GLY A 259 -23.84 15.75 3.14
CA GLY A 259 -22.94 16.90 3.01
C GLY A 259 -21.49 16.54 2.71
N ILE A 260 -21.21 15.27 2.39
CA ILE A 260 -19.84 14.82 2.13
C ILE A 260 -19.41 15.27 0.73
N ALA A 261 -18.37 16.11 0.66
CA ALA A 261 -17.79 16.63 -0.58
C ALA A 261 -16.96 15.57 -1.31
N ILE A 262 -17.63 14.65 -2.02
CA ILE A 262 -17.00 13.59 -2.82
C ILE A 262 -17.02 13.87 -4.32
N ALA A 263 -15.97 13.46 -5.01
CA ALA A 263 -15.95 13.30 -6.47
C ALA A 263 -15.67 11.83 -6.82
N VAL A 264 -16.37 11.29 -7.81
CA VAL A 264 -16.09 9.96 -8.35
C VAL A 264 -15.25 10.15 -9.60
N LEU A 265 -14.05 9.58 -9.62
CA LEU A 265 -13.12 9.70 -10.74
C LEU A 265 -13.16 8.43 -11.58
N ASP A 266 -13.59 8.56 -12.83
CA ASP A 266 -13.59 7.46 -13.79
C ASP A 266 -12.27 7.42 -14.56
N ARG A 267 -12.07 6.40 -15.41
CA ARG A 267 -10.82 6.21 -16.18
C ARG A 267 -10.41 7.46 -16.96
N ALA A 268 -11.38 8.17 -17.56
CA ALA A 268 -11.12 9.39 -18.32
C ALA A 268 -10.56 10.53 -17.45
N ASP A 269 -10.94 10.60 -16.17
CA ASP A 269 -10.47 11.64 -15.26
C ASP A 269 -9.03 11.41 -14.80
N LEU A 270 -8.58 10.15 -14.75
CA LEU A 270 -7.25 9.80 -14.25
C LEU A 270 -6.12 10.36 -15.11
N ALA A 271 -6.37 10.73 -16.36
CA ALA A 271 -5.40 11.42 -17.19
C ALA A 271 -5.09 12.85 -16.69
N ARG A 272 -6.08 13.49 -16.05
CA ARG A 272 -6.06 14.90 -15.66
C ARG A 272 -5.89 15.11 -14.16
N VAL A 273 -6.54 14.26 -13.37
CA VAL A 273 -6.59 14.40 -11.90
C VAL A 273 -5.54 13.45 -11.32
N ARG A 274 -4.67 13.95 -10.42
CA ARG A 274 -3.57 13.18 -9.81
C ARG A 274 -3.60 13.29 -8.28
N PRO A 275 -3.09 12.28 -7.54
CA PRO A 275 -2.90 12.41 -6.10
C PRO A 275 -2.10 13.68 -5.76
N GLY A 276 -2.49 14.39 -4.71
CA GLY A 276 -1.83 15.64 -4.29
C GLY A 276 -2.06 16.85 -5.21
N SER A 277 -2.75 16.70 -6.34
CA SER A 277 -3.11 17.84 -7.19
C SER A 277 -4.35 18.56 -6.64
N SER A 278 -4.37 19.89 -6.82
CA SER A 278 -5.56 20.65 -6.46
C SER A 278 -6.67 20.38 -7.46
N ASN A 279 -7.85 20.04 -6.94
CA ASN A 279 -9.04 19.82 -7.74
C ASN A 279 -9.90 21.07 -7.95
N ILE A 280 -9.43 22.24 -7.49
CA ILE A 280 -10.19 23.49 -7.61
C ILE A 280 -10.16 23.95 -9.07
N LYS A 281 -11.26 23.73 -9.79
CA LYS A 281 -11.50 24.39 -11.08
C LYS A 281 -11.78 25.86 -10.82
N ALA A 282 -11.29 26.73 -11.71
CA ALA A 282 -11.59 28.16 -11.66
C ALA A 282 -13.10 28.38 -11.58
N GLY A 283 -13.58 29.00 -10.49
CA GLY A 283 -14.99 29.28 -10.25
C GLY A 283 -15.76 28.27 -9.40
N GLN A 284 -15.17 27.14 -8.98
CA GLN A 284 -15.81 26.25 -8.00
C GLN A 284 -15.66 26.80 -6.58
N LYS A 285 -16.80 26.96 -5.88
CA LYS A 285 -16.85 27.45 -4.50
C LYS A 285 -16.55 26.37 -3.46
N GLU A 286 -16.77 25.09 -3.81
CA GLU A 286 -16.55 23.95 -2.91
C GLU A 286 -15.37 23.10 -3.39
N SER A 287 -14.45 22.81 -2.47
CA SER A 287 -13.33 21.93 -2.74
C SER A 287 -13.73 20.49 -2.44
N THR A 288 -13.47 19.58 -3.37
CA THR A 288 -13.60 18.14 -3.13
C THR A 288 -12.72 17.72 -1.96
N ALA A 289 -13.30 17.00 -1.00
CA ALA A 289 -12.57 16.42 0.13
C ALA A 289 -12.06 15.02 -0.20
N ILE A 290 -12.83 14.21 -0.92
CA ILE A 290 -12.49 12.81 -1.23
C ILE A 290 -12.70 12.52 -2.72
N ASN A 291 -11.67 11.98 -3.37
CA ASN A 291 -11.75 11.39 -4.69
C ASN A 291 -11.95 9.88 -4.56
N LEU A 292 -13.14 9.40 -4.91
CA LEU A 292 -13.48 7.98 -5.03
C LEU A 292 -13.05 7.48 -6.41
N VAL A 293 -11.91 6.80 -6.45
CA VAL A 293 -11.21 6.49 -7.70
C VAL A 293 -11.71 5.15 -8.23
N LEU A 294 -12.19 5.16 -9.47
CA LEU A 294 -12.76 3.99 -10.17
C LEU A 294 -13.87 3.28 -9.38
N PHE A 295 -14.54 4.00 -8.47
CA PHE A 295 -15.41 3.40 -7.46
C PHE A 295 -16.64 2.68 -8.04
N ARG A 296 -17.06 3.02 -9.26
CA ARG A 296 -18.14 2.33 -9.98
C ARG A 296 -17.78 0.94 -10.46
N LEU A 297 -16.49 0.61 -10.55
CA LEU A 297 -16.04 -0.71 -10.96
C LEU A 297 -16.13 -1.68 -9.77
N GLN A 298 -17.35 -2.11 -9.40
CA GLN A 298 -17.58 -3.00 -8.25
C GLN A 298 -17.77 -4.45 -8.61
N ASP A 299 -17.82 -4.79 -9.89
CA ASP A 299 -17.82 -6.17 -10.33
C ASP A 299 -16.62 -6.86 -9.71
N LYS A 300 -16.89 -7.82 -8.82
CA LYS A 300 -15.83 -8.68 -8.32
C LYS A 300 -15.29 -9.37 -9.56
N LYS A 301 -13.98 -9.22 -9.80
CA LYS A 301 -13.30 -10.07 -10.76
C LYS A 301 -13.45 -11.48 -10.23
N SER A 302 -14.51 -12.17 -10.65
CA SER A 302 -14.72 -13.57 -10.43
C SER A 302 -13.40 -14.20 -10.84
N LYS A 303 -12.62 -14.72 -9.89
CA LYS A 303 -11.47 -15.53 -10.25
C LYS A 303 -12.06 -16.60 -11.14
N VAL A 304 -11.78 -16.54 -12.43
CA VAL A 304 -11.96 -17.64 -13.36
C VAL A 304 -10.97 -18.70 -12.89
N ARG A 305 -11.33 -19.38 -11.79
CA ARG A 305 -10.79 -20.66 -11.37
C ARG A 305 -11.87 -21.69 -11.69
N ALA A 306 -12.26 -21.72 -12.96
CA ALA A 306 -12.56 -22.96 -13.62
C ALA A 306 -11.23 -23.50 -14.20
N VAL A 307 -10.24 -23.72 -13.33
CA VAL A 307 -9.10 -24.56 -13.71
C VAL A 307 -9.66 -25.98 -13.63
N GLY A 308 -9.71 -26.63 -14.78
CA GLY A 308 -10.44 -27.87 -15.00
C GLY A 308 -10.15 -28.93 -13.95
N ALA A 309 -11.18 -29.28 -13.19
CA ALA A 309 -11.37 -30.65 -12.75
C ALA A 309 -11.89 -31.46 -13.95
N ALA A 310 -11.10 -31.55 -15.02
CA ALA A 310 -11.22 -32.65 -15.95
C ALA A 310 -10.49 -33.83 -15.28
N VAL A 311 -11.20 -34.52 -14.39
CA VAL A 311 -10.81 -35.86 -13.97
C VAL A 311 -10.87 -36.71 -15.24
N PRO A 312 -9.75 -37.25 -15.75
CA PRO A 312 -9.84 -38.21 -16.85
C PRO A 312 -10.68 -39.40 -16.38
N PRO A 313 -11.59 -39.93 -17.21
CA PRO A 313 -12.33 -41.13 -16.86
C PRO A 313 -11.34 -42.25 -16.54
N ALA A 314 -11.58 -42.96 -15.45
CA ALA A 314 -10.83 -44.15 -15.08
C ALA A 314 -10.84 -45.11 -16.28
N ALA A 315 -9.66 -45.59 -16.68
CA ALA A 315 -9.57 -46.70 -17.61
C ALA A 315 -10.25 -47.91 -16.96
N GLU A 316 -11.32 -48.40 -17.58
CA GLU A 316 -11.87 -49.71 -17.27
C GLU A 316 -10.86 -50.76 -17.72
N ASP A 317 -10.33 -51.51 -16.76
CA ASP A 317 -9.65 -52.78 -17.01
C ASP A 317 -10.70 -53.76 -17.54
N ASP A 318 -10.64 -54.08 -18.83
CA ASP A 318 -11.38 -55.18 -19.45
C ASP A 318 -10.56 -56.49 -19.30
N PRO A 319 -11.18 -57.62 -18.89
CA PRO A 319 -10.50 -58.89 -18.63
C PRO A 319 -10.05 -59.67 -19.87
#